data_AF-A0A151M3A9-F1
#
_entry.id   AF-A0A151M3A9-F1
#
_cell.length_a   1.000
_cell.length_b   1.000
_cell.length_c   1.000
_cell.angle_alpha   90.00
_cell.angle_beta   90.00
_cell.angle_gamma   90.00
#
_symmetry.space_group_name_H-M   'P 1'
#
loop_
_entity.id
_entity.type
_entity.pdbx_description
1 polymer ?
#
loop_
_entity_poly.entity_id
_entity_poly.type
_entity_poly.pdbx_seq_one_letter_code
_entity_poly.pdbx_strand_id
1 'polypeptide(L)'
;MLAVGAWWRPCAAEMAVSFWNNLLQITKNRVLQQRGVSLYNYTHGFEEHVIKKKLEQFAGGSINLSKDGNGIGVLTVNNPRLMNAFTGTMMLELQEKVTELENWKEGKGLIIRGAENTFCSGSDLNVVKALSSMQDGVNTCMFIRNTLTRLMRLPLISVALVQGKAVGGGAELTTACDFRLMTPGSEIRFVHKEIGLVPGWGGATRLVQLIGSGNALKLLSGALKVDPERATTPCFSSLRRLG
;
A
#
# COMPACT_ATOMS: atom_id res chain seq x y z
N MET A 1 -22.62 -51.54 26.76
CA MET A 1 -21.75 -51.51 25.56
C MET A 1 -21.79 -50.11 25.00
N LEU A 2 -20.60 -49.55 24.70
CA LEU A 2 -20.25 -48.23 24.15
C LEU A 2 -19.68 -47.22 25.15
N ALA A 3 -18.36 -47.07 25.02
CA ALA A 3 -17.46 -46.16 25.72
C ALA A 3 -17.47 -44.78 25.05
N VAL A 4 -17.47 -43.73 25.88
CA VAL A 4 -17.24 -42.34 25.46
C VAL A 4 -15.75 -42.07 25.62
N GLY A 5 -15.00 -42.18 24.53
CA GLY A 5 -13.55 -41.98 24.47
C GLY A 5 -13.18 -40.58 23.98
N ALA A 6 -12.34 -39.91 24.76
CA ALA A 6 -11.86 -38.55 24.58
C ALA A 6 -11.10 -38.32 23.26
N TRP A 7 -11.42 -37.20 22.58
CA TRP A 7 -10.62 -36.61 21.50
C TRP A 7 -10.54 -35.10 21.71
N TRP A 8 -9.59 -34.64 22.53
CA TRP A 8 -9.21 -33.22 22.59
C TRP A 8 -7.71 -33.09 22.91
N ARG A 9 -6.91 -32.90 21.86
CA ARG A 9 -5.55 -32.29 21.82
C ARG A 9 -5.30 -31.87 20.35
N PRO A 10 -4.30 -31.01 20.00
CA PRO A 10 -3.98 -29.68 20.49
C PRO A 10 -3.74 -28.72 19.28
N CYS A 11 -4.78 -28.20 18.63
CA CYS A 11 -4.65 -27.48 17.35
C CYS A 11 -3.94 -26.10 17.45
N ALA A 12 -3.97 -25.47 18.63
CA ALA A 12 -3.41 -24.12 18.83
C ALA A 12 -1.87 -24.07 18.83
N ALA A 13 -1.21 -25.10 19.36
CA ALA A 13 0.26 -25.13 19.46
C ALA A 13 0.91 -25.40 18.10
N GLU A 14 0.34 -26.30 17.29
CA GLU A 14 0.83 -26.60 15.94
C GLU A 14 0.64 -25.42 14.98
N MET A 15 -0.46 -24.68 15.11
CA MET A 15 -0.67 -23.43 14.36
C MET A 15 0.35 -22.34 14.73
N ALA A 16 0.66 -22.18 16.02
CA ALA A 16 1.67 -21.21 16.47
C ALA A 16 3.08 -21.55 15.97
N VAL A 17 3.44 -22.84 15.94
CA VAL A 17 4.73 -23.31 15.42
C VAL A 17 4.81 -23.16 13.89
N SER A 18 3.73 -23.48 13.18
CA SER A 18 3.64 -23.26 11.72
C SER A 18 3.75 -21.77 11.37
N PHE A 19 3.11 -20.90 12.16
CA PHE A 19 3.18 -19.44 12.05
C PHE A 19 4.61 -18.92 12.25
N TRP A 20 5.30 -19.36 13.31
CA TRP A 20 6.69 -18.98 13.55
C TRP A 20 7.64 -19.49 12.47
N ASN A 21 7.45 -20.72 12.00
CA ASN A 21 8.27 -21.27 10.92
C ASN A 21 8.06 -20.50 9.61
N ASN A 22 6.82 -20.12 9.27
CA ASN A 22 6.54 -19.38 8.05
C ASN A 22 7.04 -17.92 8.13
N LEU A 23 6.90 -17.27 9.31
CA LEU A 23 7.46 -15.95 9.58
C LEU A 23 9.00 -15.97 9.48
N LEU A 24 9.65 -16.99 10.04
CA LEU A 24 11.09 -17.19 9.96
C LEU A 24 11.57 -17.49 8.53
N GLN A 25 10.78 -18.22 7.73
CA GLN A 25 11.12 -18.52 6.34
C GLN A 25 10.95 -17.29 5.43
N ILE A 26 9.88 -16.51 5.60
CA ILE A 26 9.66 -15.26 4.85
C ILE A 26 10.75 -14.24 5.20
N THR A 27 11.08 -14.09 6.48
CA THR A 27 12.16 -13.19 6.92
C THR A 27 13.53 -13.69 6.45
N LYS A 28 13.84 -14.98 6.55
CA LYS A 28 15.10 -15.56 6.03
C LYS A 28 15.24 -15.39 4.53
N ASN A 29 14.21 -15.66 3.74
CA ASN A 29 14.27 -15.50 2.28
C ASN A 29 14.51 -14.04 1.88
N ARG A 30 13.96 -13.07 2.62
CA ARG A 30 14.18 -11.64 2.38
C ARG A 30 15.58 -11.20 2.83
N VAL A 31 16.07 -11.66 3.99
CA VAL A 31 17.44 -11.41 4.49
C VAL A 31 18.48 -12.02 3.56
N LEU A 32 18.23 -13.20 3.00
CA LEU A 32 19.14 -13.83 2.02
C LEU A 32 19.12 -13.10 0.67
N GLN A 33 18.02 -12.44 0.30
CA GLN A 33 17.94 -11.58 -0.88
C GLN A 33 18.67 -10.23 -0.68
N GLN A 34 19.11 -9.89 0.54
CA GLN A 34 19.83 -8.63 0.84
C GLN A 34 21.32 -8.61 0.45
N ARG A 35 21.87 -9.66 -0.18
CA ARG A 35 23.28 -9.64 -0.66
C ARG A 35 23.46 -9.19 -2.12
N GLY A 36 22.54 -8.40 -2.64
CA GLY A 36 22.72 -7.66 -3.89
C GLY A 36 22.56 -6.16 -3.63
N VAL A 37 23.66 -5.41 -3.76
CA VAL A 37 23.65 -3.95 -3.82
C VAL A 37 22.59 -3.49 -4.83
N SER A 38 21.79 -2.49 -4.44
CA SER A 38 20.68 -1.86 -5.17
C SER A 38 20.77 -1.99 -6.71
N LEU A 39 20.08 -2.98 -7.28
CA LEU A 39 19.97 -3.18 -8.73
C LEU A 39 18.97 -2.24 -9.42
N TYR A 40 18.49 -1.20 -8.73
CA TYR A 40 17.69 -0.14 -9.36
C TYR A 40 18.61 1.01 -9.74
N ASN A 41 18.96 1.09 -11.02
CA ASN A 41 19.53 2.30 -11.59
C ASN A 41 18.52 3.45 -11.41
N TYR A 42 19.01 4.62 -10.98
CA TYR A 42 18.27 5.89 -10.90
C TYR A 42 17.79 6.42 -12.27
N THR A 43 17.91 5.63 -13.33
CA THR A 43 17.32 5.90 -14.64
C THR A 43 15.81 5.71 -14.55
N HIS A 44 15.14 6.70 -13.99
CA HIS A 44 13.73 6.89 -14.17
C HIS A 44 13.49 7.11 -15.67
N GLY A 45 12.49 6.45 -16.26
CA GLY A 45 12.09 6.66 -17.66
C GLY A 45 11.48 8.05 -17.93
N PHE A 46 11.73 9.03 -17.05
CA PHE A 46 11.23 10.38 -17.08
C PHE A 46 12.27 11.35 -16.49
N GLU A 47 12.24 12.59 -16.96
CA GLU A 47 13.05 13.70 -16.45
C GLU A 47 12.56 14.13 -15.05
N GLU A 48 13.21 13.65 -13.99
CA GLU A 48 12.75 13.84 -12.61
C GLU A 48 12.61 15.32 -12.21
N HIS A 49 13.54 16.17 -12.64
CA HIS A 49 13.52 17.59 -12.32
C HIS A 49 12.29 18.31 -12.93
N VAL A 50 11.88 17.91 -14.14
CA VAL A 50 10.72 18.49 -14.84
C VAL A 50 9.43 18.12 -14.12
N ILE A 51 9.27 16.85 -13.75
CA ILE A 51 8.05 16.41 -13.06
C ILE A 51 7.94 17.03 -11.67
N LYS A 52 9.06 17.16 -10.94
CA LYS A 52 9.07 17.80 -9.61
C LYS A 52 8.57 19.24 -9.69
N LYS A 53 9.12 20.04 -10.60
CA LYS A 53 8.71 21.43 -10.83
C LYS A 53 7.22 21.56 -11.18
N LYS A 54 6.65 20.59 -11.90
CA LYS A 54 5.20 20.57 -12.18
C LYS A 54 4.38 20.24 -10.93
N LEU A 55 4.78 19.22 -10.18
CA LEU A 55 4.07 18.77 -8.98
C LEU A 55 4.07 19.84 -7.87
N GLU A 56 5.13 20.64 -7.77
CA GLU A 56 5.23 21.78 -6.83
C GLU A 56 4.10 22.81 -7.00
N GLN A 57 3.49 22.91 -8.19
CA GLN A 57 2.42 23.87 -8.48
C GLN A 57 1.10 23.49 -7.80
N PHE A 58 0.94 22.24 -7.38
CA PHE A 58 -0.28 21.72 -6.76
C PHE A 58 -0.06 21.53 -5.27
N ALA A 59 -0.15 22.63 -4.52
CA ALA A 59 0.00 22.63 -3.08
C ALA A 59 -1.28 22.23 -2.34
N GLY A 60 -1.11 21.71 -1.14
CA GLY A 60 -2.20 21.39 -0.20
C GLY A 60 -2.02 20.05 0.46
N GLY A 61 -2.53 19.92 1.69
CA GLY A 61 -2.30 18.74 2.51
C GLY A 61 -0.82 18.56 2.91
N SER A 62 -0.50 17.42 3.52
CA SER A 62 0.85 17.02 3.87
C SER A 62 1.01 15.51 4.04
N ILE A 63 2.23 15.01 3.96
CA ILE A 63 2.65 13.65 4.33
C ILE A 63 3.51 13.74 5.59
N ASN A 64 2.93 13.38 6.73
CA ASN A 64 3.59 13.49 8.02
C ASN A 64 4.20 12.14 8.40
N LEU A 65 5.47 12.12 8.81
CA LEU A 65 6.14 10.93 9.32
C LEU A 65 6.58 11.16 10.77
N SER A 66 6.09 10.33 11.69
CA SER A 66 6.59 10.26 13.07
C SER A 66 7.25 8.92 13.32
N LYS A 67 8.37 8.90 14.04
CA LYS A 67 9.10 7.68 14.42
C LYS A 67 9.15 7.61 15.94
N ASP A 68 8.78 6.47 16.51
CA ASP A 68 8.88 6.24 17.95
C ASP A 68 10.21 5.55 18.34
N GLY A 69 10.48 5.49 19.65
CA GLY A 69 11.69 4.82 20.17
C GLY A 69 11.67 3.29 20.07
N ASN A 70 10.55 2.68 19.71
CA ASN A 70 10.42 1.23 19.58
C ASN A 70 10.78 0.73 18.17
N GLY A 71 11.01 1.65 17.23
CA GLY A 71 11.29 1.36 15.83
C GLY A 71 10.03 1.29 14.97
N ILE A 72 8.91 1.91 15.39
CA ILE A 72 7.68 1.98 14.61
C ILE A 72 7.48 3.39 14.06
N GLY A 73 7.36 3.46 12.73
CA GLY A 73 7.03 4.69 12.02
C GLY A 73 5.53 4.79 11.77
N VAL A 74 4.97 6.00 11.84
CA VAL A 74 3.60 6.28 11.40
C VAL A 74 3.65 7.35 10.32
N LEU A 75 3.28 6.96 9.10
CA LEU A 75 3.13 7.85 7.96
C LEU A 75 1.65 8.19 7.79
N THR A 76 1.31 9.46 7.95
CA THR A 76 -0.07 9.96 7.87
C THR A 76 -0.25 10.78 6.59
N VAL A 77 -1.18 10.33 5.74
CA VAL A 77 -1.66 11.10 4.57
C VAL A 77 -2.68 12.11 5.06
N ASN A 78 -2.35 13.39 5.05
CA ASN A 78 -3.12 14.43 5.72
C ASN A 78 -3.65 15.47 4.73
N ASN A 79 -4.84 15.22 4.18
CA ASN A 79 -5.60 16.19 3.40
C ASN A 79 -7.11 15.95 3.56
N PRO A 80 -7.66 16.05 4.79
CA PRO A 80 -9.02 15.60 5.09
C PRO A 80 -10.09 16.32 4.26
N ARG A 81 -9.87 17.61 3.94
CA ARG A 81 -10.75 18.42 3.08
C ARG A 81 -11.00 17.81 1.71
N LEU A 82 -10.05 17.04 1.19
CA LEU A 82 -10.14 16.33 -0.09
C LEU A 82 -10.06 14.82 0.11
N MET A 83 -10.59 14.28 1.22
CA MET A 83 -10.60 12.83 1.49
C MET A 83 -9.20 12.20 1.41
N ASN A 84 -8.18 12.94 1.86
CA ASN A 84 -6.77 12.57 1.81
C ASN A 84 -6.25 12.31 0.38
N ALA A 85 -6.81 13.01 -0.61
CA ALA A 85 -6.29 13.01 -1.98
C ALA A 85 -4.87 13.60 -2.05
N PHE A 86 -4.01 12.97 -2.84
CA PHE A 86 -2.65 13.41 -3.11
C PHE A 86 -2.64 14.60 -4.07
N THR A 87 -2.25 15.75 -3.53
CA THR A 87 -1.78 16.88 -4.31
C THR A 87 -0.39 16.59 -4.88
N GLY A 88 0.12 17.46 -5.74
CA GLY A 88 1.46 17.30 -6.31
C GLY A 88 2.54 17.41 -5.23
N THR A 89 2.44 18.37 -4.31
CA THR A 89 3.40 18.50 -3.19
C THR A 89 3.38 17.27 -2.29
N MET A 90 2.21 16.68 -2.01
CA MET A 90 2.13 15.44 -1.23
C MET A 90 2.81 14.25 -1.93
N MET A 91 2.81 14.18 -3.27
CA MET A 91 3.56 13.13 -3.98
C MET A 91 5.07 13.30 -3.79
N LEU A 92 5.56 14.54 -3.78
CA LEU A 92 6.96 14.88 -3.51
C LEU A 92 7.34 14.54 -2.07
N GLU A 93 6.53 14.98 -1.10
CA GLU A 93 6.75 14.67 0.31
C GLU A 93 6.74 13.17 0.57
N LEU A 94 5.87 12.40 -0.09
CA LEU A 94 5.90 10.93 0.01
C LEU A 94 7.23 10.35 -0.49
N GLN A 95 7.76 10.85 -1.61
CA GLN A 95 9.07 10.42 -2.11
C GLN A 95 10.18 10.73 -1.09
N GLU A 96 10.14 11.92 -0.48
CA GLU A 96 11.08 12.32 0.56
C GLU A 96 10.98 11.42 1.79
N LYS A 97 9.76 11.14 2.27
CA LYS A 97 9.55 10.26 3.43
C LYS A 97 9.97 8.83 3.15
N VAL A 98 9.75 8.32 1.94
CA VAL A 98 10.29 7.00 1.54
C VAL A 98 11.82 7.03 1.55
N THR A 99 12.46 8.08 1.05
CA THR A 99 13.92 8.24 1.11
C THR A 99 14.45 8.32 2.55
N GLU A 100 13.71 9.01 3.43
CA GLU A 100 14.01 9.09 4.86
C GLU A 100 13.91 7.72 5.56
N LEU A 101 12.95 6.88 5.13
CA LEU A 101 12.73 5.53 5.65
C LEU A 101 13.74 4.52 5.12
N GLU A 102 14.20 4.65 3.87
CA GLU A 102 15.28 3.80 3.31
C GLU A 102 16.56 3.91 4.13
N ASN A 103 16.81 5.08 4.72
CA ASN A 103 17.98 5.35 5.55
C ASN A 103 17.74 5.11 7.06
N TRP A 104 16.54 4.68 7.45
CA TRP A 104 16.17 4.52 8.86
C TRP A 104 16.56 3.12 9.40
N LYS A 105 17.80 3.02 9.89
CA LYS A 105 18.40 1.75 10.33
C LYS A 105 17.74 1.10 11.55
N GLU A 106 17.15 1.89 12.44
CA GLU A 106 16.48 1.40 13.66
C GLU A 106 15.01 0.99 13.41
N GLY A 107 14.51 1.18 12.18
CA GLY A 107 13.13 0.90 11.83
C GLY A 107 12.83 -0.59 11.78
N LYS A 108 11.68 -0.97 12.33
CA LYS A 108 11.14 -2.34 12.31
C LYS A 108 9.82 -2.43 11.55
N GLY A 109 8.99 -1.40 11.69
CA GLY A 109 7.66 -1.37 11.10
C GLY A 109 7.20 0.02 10.70
N LEU A 110 6.24 0.07 9.78
CA LEU A 110 5.64 1.29 9.27
C LEU A 110 4.12 1.14 9.22
N ILE A 111 3.40 2.01 9.91
CA ILE A 111 1.95 2.13 9.78
C ILE A 111 1.66 3.29 8.84
N ILE A 112 0.91 3.03 7.78
CA ILE A 112 0.40 4.07 6.88
C ILE A 112 -1.08 4.24 7.16
N ARG A 113 -1.53 5.48 7.37
CA ARG A 113 -2.93 5.82 7.61
C ARG A 113 -3.29 7.14 6.95
N GLY A 114 -4.57 7.38 6.74
CA GLY A 114 -5.06 8.74 6.46
C GLY A 114 -5.31 9.53 7.75
N ALA A 115 -5.40 10.85 7.64
CA ALA A 115 -5.96 11.71 8.68
C ALA A 115 -7.49 11.50 8.77
N GLU A 116 -8.05 11.59 9.97
CA GLU A 116 -9.48 11.38 10.22
C GLU A 116 -9.99 10.01 9.68
N ASN A 117 -11.26 9.93 9.26
CA ASN A 117 -11.97 8.69 8.92
C ASN A 117 -11.91 8.32 7.43
N THR A 118 -10.86 8.71 6.71
CA THR A 118 -10.62 8.30 5.33
C THR A 118 -9.16 7.91 5.16
N PHE A 119 -8.87 6.84 4.42
CA PHE A 119 -7.49 6.45 4.17
C PHE A 119 -6.88 7.36 3.10
N CYS A 120 -7.38 7.28 1.87
CA CYS A 120 -6.94 8.08 0.72
C CYS A 120 -7.89 7.86 -0.46
N SER A 121 -8.30 8.94 -1.13
CA SER A 121 -9.15 8.86 -2.34
C SER A 121 -8.38 8.86 -3.67
N GLY A 122 -7.04 8.81 -3.65
CA GLY A 122 -6.19 8.81 -4.84
C GLY A 122 -5.58 10.17 -5.14
N SER A 123 -5.40 10.50 -6.42
CA SER A 123 -4.90 11.83 -6.83
C SER A 123 -5.97 12.90 -6.65
N ASP A 124 -5.54 14.12 -6.29
CA ASP A 124 -6.37 15.31 -6.42
C ASP A 124 -6.76 15.51 -7.89
N LEU A 125 -8.05 15.74 -8.14
CA LEU A 125 -8.59 15.96 -9.48
C LEU A 125 -7.99 17.21 -10.17
N ASN A 126 -7.55 18.21 -9.40
CA ASN A 126 -6.87 19.38 -9.96
C ASN A 126 -5.51 19.01 -10.56
N VAL A 127 -4.76 18.11 -9.90
CA VAL A 127 -3.52 17.55 -10.45
C VAL A 127 -3.84 16.80 -11.74
N VAL A 128 -4.84 15.91 -11.72
CA VAL A 128 -5.21 15.10 -12.89
C VAL A 128 -5.65 15.96 -14.07
N LYS A 129 -6.47 16.99 -13.84
CA LYS A 129 -6.94 17.91 -14.89
C LYS A 129 -5.83 18.76 -15.51
N ALA A 130 -4.80 19.08 -14.73
CA ALA A 130 -3.69 19.88 -15.21
C ALA A 130 -2.63 19.07 -15.98
N LEU A 131 -2.77 17.74 -16.05
CA LEU A 131 -1.96 16.91 -16.94
C LEU A 131 -2.40 17.14 -18.38
N SER A 132 -1.79 18.14 -19.02
CA SER A 132 -2.14 18.65 -20.34
C SER A 132 -1.70 17.75 -21.51
N SER A 133 -0.90 16.72 -21.26
CA SER A 133 -0.37 15.83 -22.29
C SER A 133 -0.30 14.38 -21.83
N MET A 134 -0.33 13.45 -22.79
CA MET A 134 -0.11 12.02 -22.53
C MET A 134 1.23 11.78 -21.80
N GLN A 135 2.28 12.50 -22.19
CA GLN A 135 3.60 12.37 -21.58
C GLN A 135 3.58 12.81 -20.12
N ASP A 136 2.85 13.86 -19.78
CA ASP A 136 2.71 14.31 -18.38
C ASP A 136 1.99 13.28 -17.52
N GLY A 137 0.94 12.66 -18.07
CA GLY A 137 0.25 11.54 -17.43
C GLY A 137 1.17 10.36 -17.15
N VAL A 138 1.95 9.95 -18.16
CA VAL A 138 2.93 8.86 -18.04
C VAL A 138 3.99 9.19 -17.00
N ASN A 139 4.59 10.37 -17.06
CA ASN A 139 5.64 10.80 -16.14
C ASN A 139 5.15 10.84 -14.69
N THR A 140 3.96 11.38 -14.46
CA THR A 140 3.34 11.43 -13.12
C THR A 140 3.08 10.03 -12.59
N CYS A 141 2.52 9.14 -13.42
CA CYS A 141 2.28 7.74 -13.05
C CYS A 141 3.59 7.00 -12.75
N MET A 142 4.64 7.21 -13.54
CA MET A 142 5.96 6.62 -13.30
C MET A 142 6.57 7.12 -12.00
N PHE A 143 6.46 8.42 -11.70
CA PHE A 143 6.97 9.02 -10.48
C PHE A 143 6.36 8.36 -9.23
N ILE A 144 5.03 8.37 -9.13
CA ILE A 144 4.34 7.81 -7.95
C ILE A 144 4.49 6.28 -7.89
N ARG A 145 4.45 5.59 -9.03
CA ARG A 145 4.71 4.14 -9.10
C ARG A 145 6.09 3.79 -8.56
N ASN A 146 7.11 4.56 -8.93
CA ASN A 146 8.47 4.34 -8.43
C ASN A 146 8.55 4.56 -6.92
N THR A 147 7.99 5.67 -6.41
CA THR A 147 7.92 5.95 -4.97
C THR A 147 7.22 4.81 -4.20
N LEU A 148 6.09 4.31 -4.70
CA LEU A 148 5.38 3.21 -4.05
C LEU A 148 6.10 1.86 -4.19
N THR A 149 6.90 1.67 -5.25
CA THR A 149 7.72 0.46 -5.42
C THR A 149 8.87 0.46 -4.42
N ARG A 150 9.49 1.62 -4.19
CA ARG A 150 10.49 1.84 -3.14
C ARG A 150 9.91 1.60 -1.75
N LEU A 151 8.71 2.14 -1.48
CA LEU A 151 7.97 1.90 -0.24
C LEU A 151 7.77 0.40 0.03
N MET A 152 7.30 -0.36 -0.95
CA MET A 152 7.11 -1.82 -0.85
C MET A 152 8.41 -2.59 -0.58
N ARG A 153 9.55 -2.03 -0.99
CA ARG A 153 10.88 -2.66 -0.83
C ARG A 153 11.60 -2.26 0.44
N LEU A 154 11.05 -1.34 1.24
CA LEU A 154 11.62 -0.96 2.51
C LEU A 154 11.90 -2.21 3.36
N PRO A 155 13.01 -2.24 4.14
CA PRO A 155 13.29 -3.32 5.07
C PRO A 155 12.43 -3.21 6.35
N LEU A 156 11.16 -2.83 6.20
CA LEU A 156 10.19 -2.60 7.28
C LEU A 156 8.96 -3.48 7.03
N ILE A 157 8.32 -3.94 8.10
CA ILE A 157 6.97 -4.52 7.99
C ILE A 157 5.96 -3.38 7.90
N SER A 158 5.32 -3.23 6.73
CA SER A 158 4.39 -2.14 6.45
C SER A 158 2.92 -2.56 6.57
N VAL A 159 2.11 -1.73 7.22
CA VAL A 159 0.67 -1.95 7.43
C VAL A 159 -0.11 -0.74 6.93
N ALA A 160 -1.01 -0.93 5.97
CA ALA A 160 -2.05 0.04 5.64
C ALA A 160 -3.19 -0.08 6.66
N LEU A 161 -3.31 0.87 7.58
CA LEU A 161 -4.47 1.01 8.45
C LEU A 161 -5.57 1.75 7.67
N VAL A 162 -6.60 1.03 7.26
CA VAL A 162 -7.72 1.53 6.46
C VAL A 162 -8.93 1.78 7.37
N GLN A 163 -8.99 2.97 7.95
CA GLN A 163 -10.07 3.41 8.85
C GLN A 163 -11.31 4.02 8.14
N GLY A 164 -11.42 3.81 6.83
CA GLY A 164 -12.47 4.42 6.00
C GLY A 164 -12.30 4.05 4.54
N LYS A 165 -12.37 5.03 3.64
CA LYS A 165 -12.26 4.76 2.20
C LYS A 165 -10.81 4.77 1.71
N ALA A 166 -10.40 3.73 1.01
CA ALA A 166 -9.19 3.65 0.19
C ALA A 166 -9.61 3.43 -1.27
N VAL A 167 -9.64 4.51 -2.06
CA VAL A 167 -10.28 4.52 -3.39
C VAL A 167 -9.30 4.96 -4.47
N GLY A 168 -9.37 4.37 -5.65
CA GLY A 168 -8.54 4.75 -6.80
C GLY A 168 -7.05 4.58 -6.50
N GLY A 169 -6.26 5.65 -6.64
CA GLY A 169 -4.85 5.65 -6.25
C GLY A 169 -4.63 5.33 -4.76
N GLY A 170 -5.59 5.65 -3.88
CA GLY A 170 -5.54 5.25 -2.48
C GLY A 170 -5.67 3.74 -2.28
N ALA A 171 -6.46 3.06 -3.11
CA ALA A 171 -6.47 1.59 -3.16
C ALA A 171 -5.13 1.04 -3.66
N GLU A 172 -4.52 1.67 -4.67
CA GLU A 172 -3.18 1.29 -5.15
C GLU A 172 -2.11 1.46 -4.07
N LEU A 173 -2.15 2.54 -3.28
CA LEU A 173 -1.27 2.73 -2.12
C LEU A 173 -1.37 1.57 -1.12
N THR A 174 -2.58 1.06 -0.85
CA THR A 174 -2.72 -0.10 0.05
C THR A 174 -1.96 -1.32 -0.46
N THR A 175 -1.86 -1.53 -1.79
CA THR A 175 -1.14 -2.67 -2.38
C THR A 175 0.37 -2.57 -2.24
N ALA A 176 0.90 -1.40 -1.91
CA ALA A 176 2.32 -1.19 -1.66
C ALA A 176 2.75 -1.65 -0.25
N CYS A 177 1.81 -1.97 0.64
CA CYS A 177 2.09 -2.40 2.00
C CYS A 177 2.18 -3.95 2.13
N ASP A 178 2.77 -4.47 3.20
CA ASP A 178 2.82 -5.91 3.50
C ASP A 178 1.50 -6.42 4.10
N PHE A 179 0.77 -5.58 4.84
CA PHE A 179 -0.54 -5.89 5.41
C PHE A 179 -1.56 -4.77 5.21
N ARG A 180 -2.84 -5.13 5.28
CA ARG A 180 -3.96 -4.18 5.37
C ARG A 180 -4.80 -4.52 6.60
N LEU A 181 -4.99 -3.54 7.47
CA LEU A 181 -5.87 -3.63 8.63
C LEU A 181 -7.07 -2.73 8.40
N MET A 182 -8.27 -3.29 8.40
CA MET A 182 -9.49 -2.60 8.00
C MET A 182 -10.42 -2.44 9.19
N THR A 183 -10.86 -1.22 9.50
CA THR A 183 -11.90 -0.98 10.52
C THR A 183 -13.28 -1.39 10.01
N PRO A 184 -14.26 -1.64 10.89
CA PRO A 184 -15.65 -1.82 10.47
C PRO A 184 -16.14 -0.67 9.58
N GLY A 185 -16.88 -1.00 8.51
CA GLY A 185 -17.41 -0.03 7.55
C GLY A 185 -16.40 0.54 6.54
N SER A 186 -15.11 0.23 6.66
CA SER A 186 -14.09 0.69 5.72
C SER A 186 -14.17 -0.03 4.37
N GLU A 187 -13.47 0.48 3.36
CA GLU A 187 -13.45 -0.15 2.05
C GLU A 187 -12.17 0.12 1.26
N ILE A 188 -11.79 -0.85 0.45
CA ILE A 188 -10.79 -0.71 -0.61
C ILE A 188 -11.51 -0.89 -1.95
N ARG A 189 -11.35 0.07 -2.89
CA ARG A 189 -12.04 0.03 -4.18
C ARG A 189 -11.22 0.65 -5.32
N PHE A 190 -11.03 -0.11 -6.39
CA PHE A 190 -10.35 0.35 -7.60
C PHE A 190 -11.37 0.91 -8.60
N VAL A 191 -11.62 2.23 -8.56
CA VAL A 191 -12.67 2.90 -9.36
C VAL A 191 -12.23 3.35 -10.75
N HIS A 192 -11.00 3.02 -11.17
CA HIS A 192 -10.40 3.53 -12.41
C HIS A 192 -11.29 3.34 -13.66
N LYS A 193 -11.95 2.18 -13.80
CA LYS A 193 -12.91 1.93 -14.89
C LYS A 193 -14.03 2.98 -14.95
N GLU A 194 -14.57 3.37 -13.80
CA GLU A 194 -15.73 4.28 -13.71
C GLU A 194 -15.36 5.69 -14.16
N ILE A 195 -14.08 6.04 -14.09
CA ILE A 195 -13.53 7.34 -14.48
C ILE A 195 -12.74 7.27 -15.80
N GLY A 196 -12.84 6.17 -16.54
CA GLY A 196 -12.18 6.01 -17.85
C GLY A 196 -10.65 5.91 -17.78
N LEU A 197 -10.10 5.48 -16.65
CA LEU A 197 -8.66 5.34 -16.42
C LEU A 197 -8.26 3.88 -16.18
N VAL A 198 -6.96 3.63 -16.24
CA VAL A 198 -6.33 2.41 -15.75
C VAL A 198 -5.55 2.70 -14.46
N PRO A 199 -5.31 1.70 -13.59
CA PRO A 199 -4.48 1.89 -12.39
C PRO A 199 -3.06 2.34 -12.76
N GLY A 200 -2.73 3.59 -12.46
CA GLY A 200 -1.49 4.24 -12.90
C GLY A 200 -0.33 4.05 -11.95
N TRP A 201 -0.63 3.89 -10.66
CA TRP A 201 0.36 3.85 -9.57
C TRP A 201 0.99 2.46 -9.40
N GLY A 202 0.66 1.50 -10.27
CA GLY A 202 1.21 0.14 -10.27
C GLY A 202 0.47 -0.84 -9.35
N GLY A 203 -0.71 -0.45 -8.87
CA GLY A 203 -1.55 -1.27 -8.01
C GLY A 203 -2.17 -2.47 -8.72
N ALA A 204 -2.43 -2.41 -10.04
CA ALA A 204 -2.93 -3.56 -10.78
C ALA A 204 -1.97 -4.76 -10.72
N THR A 205 -0.68 -4.53 -11.00
CA THR A 205 0.36 -5.57 -10.97
C THR A 205 0.51 -6.15 -9.57
N ARG A 206 0.56 -5.29 -8.56
CA ARG A 206 0.66 -5.72 -7.15
C ARG A 206 -0.58 -6.49 -6.70
N LEU A 207 -1.76 -6.05 -7.11
CA LEU A 207 -3.01 -6.75 -6.82
C LEU A 207 -3.03 -8.16 -7.41
N VAL A 208 -2.56 -8.34 -8.65
CA VAL A 208 -2.43 -9.68 -9.26
C VAL A 208 -1.52 -10.59 -8.43
N GLN A 209 -0.41 -10.06 -7.91
CA GLN A 209 0.50 -10.82 -7.04
C GLN A 209 -0.14 -11.16 -5.68
N LEU A 210 -0.97 -10.27 -5.15
CA LEU A 210 -1.67 -10.47 -3.87
C LEU A 210 -2.78 -11.53 -4.01
N ILE A 211 -3.71 -11.36 -4.96
CA ILE A 211 -4.99 -12.11 -4.97
C ILE A 211 -5.18 -12.99 -6.22
N GLY A 212 -4.16 -13.09 -7.08
CA GLY A 212 -4.23 -13.79 -8.36
C GLY A 212 -4.95 -12.99 -9.45
N SER A 213 -4.66 -13.34 -10.71
CA SER A 213 -5.14 -12.62 -11.90
C SER A 213 -6.67 -12.61 -12.02
N GLY A 214 -7.35 -13.72 -11.76
CA GLY A 214 -8.80 -13.82 -11.87
C GLY A 214 -9.54 -12.89 -10.91
N ASN A 215 -9.10 -12.81 -9.66
CA ASN A 215 -9.74 -11.93 -8.68
C ASN A 215 -9.36 -10.47 -8.88
N ALA A 216 -8.11 -10.20 -9.23
CA ALA A 216 -7.68 -8.87 -9.62
C ALA A 216 -8.52 -8.35 -10.80
N LEU A 217 -8.73 -9.16 -11.84
CA LEU A 217 -9.58 -8.80 -12.97
C LEU A 217 -11.01 -8.50 -12.54
N LYS A 218 -11.61 -9.31 -11.66
CA LYS A 218 -12.96 -9.06 -11.11
C LYS A 218 -13.04 -7.72 -10.37
N LEU A 219 -12.08 -7.43 -9.50
CA LEU A 219 -12.06 -6.17 -8.74
C LEU A 219 -11.84 -4.96 -9.65
N LEU A 220 -10.91 -5.05 -10.60
CA LEU A 220 -10.55 -3.95 -11.49
C LEU A 220 -11.63 -3.67 -12.56
N SER A 221 -12.18 -4.72 -13.18
CA SER A 221 -13.21 -4.58 -14.23
C SER A 221 -14.62 -4.35 -13.68
N GLY A 222 -14.88 -4.76 -12.44
CA GLY A 222 -16.16 -4.53 -11.76
C GLY A 222 -16.18 -3.31 -10.84
N ALA A 223 -15.01 -2.68 -10.60
CA ALA A 223 -14.84 -1.67 -9.56
C ALA A 223 -15.44 -2.11 -8.20
N LEU A 224 -15.30 -3.39 -7.88
CA LEU A 224 -16.00 -4.00 -6.74
C LEU A 224 -15.40 -3.51 -5.42
N LYS A 225 -16.28 -3.27 -4.45
CA LYS A 225 -15.91 -3.01 -3.07
C LYS A 225 -15.28 -4.25 -2.44
N VAL A 226 -14.12 -4.06 -1.80
CA VAL A 226 -13.56 -4.98 -0.81
C VAL A 226 -13.78 -4.39 0.57
N ASP A 227 -14.58 -5.08 1.37
CA ASP A 227 -14.94 -4.69 2.73
C ASP A 227 -14.25 -5.58 3.79
N PRO A 228 -14.40 -5.24 5.09
CA PRO A 228 -13.90 -6.02 6.20
C PRO A 228 -14.54 -7.40 6.39
N GLU A 229 -15.37 -7.94 5.51
CA GLU A 229 -15.77 -9.36 5.55
C GLU A 229 -15.23 -10.11 4.35
N ARG A 230 -15.26 -9.45 3.19
CA ARG A 230 -14.73 -9.99 1.94
C ARG A 230 -13.22 -10.16 1.99
N ALA A 231 -12.47 -9.25 2.62
CA ALA A 231 -11.01 -9.38 2.73
C ALA A 231 -10.54 -10.56 3.62
N THR A 232 -11.42 -11.20 4.39
CA THR A 232 -11.08 -12.43 5.17
C THR A 232 -11.32 -13.72 4.38
N THR A 233 -12.03 -13.65 3.25
CA THR A 233 -12.34 -14.83 2.44
C THR A 233 -11.04 -15.42 1.89
N PRO A 234 -10.86 -16.76 1.77
CA PRO A 234 -9.61 -17.38 1.29
C PRO A 234 -9.10 -16.84 -0.06
N CYS A 235 -10.04 -16.41 -0.90
CA CYS A 235 -9.80 -15.78 -2.20
C CYS A 235 -9.09 -14.40 -2.11
N PHE A 236 -9.25 -13.72 -0.97
CA PHE A 236 -8.72 -12.40 -0.67
C PHE A 236 -7.87 -12.39 0.61
N SER A 237 -7.51 -13.55 1.16
CA SER A 237 -6.83 -13.66 2.47
C SER A 237 -5.39 -13.13 2.46
N SER A 238 -4.82 -12.84 1.29
CA SER A 238 -3.58 -12.06 1.20
C SER A 238 -3.78 -10.57 1.52
N LEU A 239 -5.03 -10.09 1.54
CA LEU A 239 -5.40 -8.76 2.01
C LEU A 239 -5.63 -8.71 3.52
N ARG A 240 -5.55 -9.84 4.25
CA ARG A 240 -5.74 -9.87 5.70
C ARG A 240 -5.14 -11.08 6.39
N ARG A 241 -4.35 -10.87 7.45
CA ARG A 241 -4.38 -11.71 8.68
C ARG A 241 -3.54 -11.10 9.80
N LEU A 242 -4.20 -10.34 10.67
CA LEU A 242 -4.04 -10.46 12.13
C LEU A 242 -5.43 -10.34 12.73
N GLY A 243 -5.86 -11.42 13.36
CA GLY A 243 -7.07 -11.63 14.15
C GLY A 243 -6.79 -12.82 15.04
#